data_AF-A0A7I0ECF2-F1
#
_entry.id   AF-A0A7I0ECF2-F1
#
_cell.length_a   1.000
_cell.length_b   1.000
_cell.length_c   1.000
_cell.angle_alpha   90.00
_cell.angle_beta   90.00
_cell.angle_gamma   90.00
#
_symmetry.space_group_name_H-M   'P 1'
#
loop_
_entity.id
_entity.type
_entity.pdbx_description
1 polymer ?
#
loop_
_entity_poly.entity_id
_entity_poly.type
_entity_poly.pdbx_seq_one_letter_code
_entity_poly.pdbx_strand_id
1 'polypeptide(L)' 'MPGLRFVTRSVTPTEAAAVSAVLHGLVREESDNLRLAPARGQSAWQRSQRGIRPPVTAGNGRWRGFQG' A
#
# COMPACT_ATOMS: atom_id res chain seq x y z
N MET A 1 17.03 -15.01 -5.27
CA MET A 1 17.39 -13.67 -5.80
C MET A 1 18.32 -13.88 -6.97
N PRO A 2 18.05 -13.31 -8.16
CA PRO A 2 19.03 -13.33 -9.23
C PRO A 2 20.34 -12.70 -8.72
N GLY A 3 21.48 -13.29 -9.05
CA GLY A 3 22.79 -12.80 -8.62
C GLY A 3 23.19 -11.50 -9.34
N LEU A 4 23.84 -10.57 -8.62
CA LEU A 4 24.39 -9.34 -9.19
C LEU A 4 25.81 -9.59 -9.72
N ARG A 5 26.12 -9.13 -10.95
CA ARG A 5 27.47 -9.21 -11.53
C ARG A 5 27.95 -7.82 -11.95
N PHE A 6 29.07 -7.38 -11.39
CA PHE A 6 29.75 -6.16 -11.82
C PHE A 6 30.63 -6.46 -13.04
N VAL A 7 30.47 -5.67 -14.10
CA VAL A 7 31.24 -5.79 -15.36
C VAL A 7 32.39 -4.78 -15.42
N THR A 8 32.28 -3.70 -14.64
CA THR A 8 33.32 -2.69 -14.46
C THR A 8 34.53 -3.27 -13.72
N ARG A 9 35.72 -2.82 -14.10
CA ARG A 9 36.97 -3.20 -13.44
C ARG A 9 37.13 -2.42 -12.14
N SER A 10 37.82 -3.02 -11.17
CA SER A 10 38.23 -2.37 -9.91
C SER A 10 37.09 -1.83 -9.03
N VAL A 11 35.95 -2.53 -8.96
CA VAL A 11 34.88 -2.20 -8.00
C VAL A 11 35.33 -2.58 -6.59
N THR A 12 35.33 -1.61 -5.69
CA THR A 12 35.65 -1.84 -4.28
C THR A 12 34.51 -2.54 -3.53
N PRO A 13 34.78 -3.21 -2.40
CA PRO A 13 33.73 -3.80 -1.56
C PRO A 13 32.67 -2.78 -1.12
N THR A 14 33.10 -1.55 -0.82
CA THR A 14 32.22 -0.46 -0.40
C THR A 14 31.29 -0.01 -1.52
N GLU A 15 31.80 0.16 -2.74
CA GLU A 15 30.98 0.52 -3.90
C GLU A 15 29.99 -0.59 -4.25
N ALA A 16 30.44 -1.85 -4.21
CA ALA A 16 29.56 -2.99 -4.44
C ALA A 16 28.42 -3.05 -3.42
N ALA A 17 28.71 -2.79 -2.15
CA ALA A 17 27.72 -2.73 -1.08
C ALA A 17 26.72 -1.57 -1.28
N ALA A 18 27.22 -0.38 -1.62
CA ALA A 18 26.39 0.80 -1.85
C ALA A 18 25.41 0.57 -3.02
N VAL A 19 25.89 0.10 -4.16
CA VAL A 19 25.05 -0.20 -5.33
C VAL A 19 24.03 -1.29 -5.01
N SER A 20 24.46 -2.35 -4.31
CA SER A 20 23.57 -3.44 -3.91
C SER A 20 22.45 -2.93 -3.00
N ALA A 21 22.76 -2.06 -2.05
CA ALA A 21 21.78 -1.47 -1.14
C ALA A 21 20.75 -0.60 -1.88
N VAL A 22 21.19 0.22 -2.84
CA VAL A 22 20.30 1.04 -3.67
C VAL A 22 19.37 0.16 -4.50
N LEU A 23 19.91 -0.85 -5.18
CA LEU A 23 19.10 -1.79 -5.98
C LEU A 23 18.11 -2.56 -5.11
N HIS A 24 18.52 -3.00 -3.92
CA HIS A 24 17.63 -3.65 -2.96
C HIS A 24 16.50 -2.71 -2.49
N GLY A 25 16.81 -1.44 -2.25
CA GLY A 25 15.82 -0.43 -1.89
C GLY A 25 14.76 -0.26 -2.98
N LEU A 26 15.19 -0.10 -4.23
CA LEU A 26 14.29 0.08 -5.38
C LEU A 26 13.40 -1.14 -5.63
N VAL A 27 13.98 -2.35 -5.59
CA VAL A 27 13.20 -3.59 -5.75
C VAL A 27 12.18 -3.74 -4.63
N ARG A 28 12.53 -3.36 -3.40
CA ARG A 28 11.62 -3.41 -2.26
C ARG A 28 10.48 -2.41 -2.40
N GLU A 29 10.77 -1.18 -2.79
CA GLU A 29 9.75 -0.15 -3.02
C GLU A 29 8.75 -0.59 -4.11
N GLU A 30 9.25 -1.12 -5.22
CA GLU A 30 8.40 -1.64 -6.30
C GLU A 30 7.56 -2.84 -5.83
N SER A 31 8.17 -3.77 -5.10
CA SER A 31 7.46 -4.94 -4.54
C SER A 31 6.39 -4.52 -3.52
N ASP A 32 6.67 -3.50 -2.72
CA ASP A 32 5.74 -2.97 -1.72
C ASP A 32 4.57 -2.28 -2.41
N ASN A 33 4.82 -1.54 -3.49
CA ASN A 33 3.77 -0.93 -4.32
C ASN A 33 2.88 -2.01 -4.98
N LEU A 34 3.49 -3.05 -5.56
CA LEU A 34 2.75 -4.19 -6.13
C LEU A 34 1.90 -4.94 -5.09
N ARG A 35 2.38 -5.02 -3.84
CA ARG A 35 1.66 -5.65 -2.74
C ARG A 35 0.52 -4.77 -2.20
N LEU A 36 0.63 -3.45 -2.32
CA LEU A 36 -0.44 -2.49 -1.98
C LEU A 36 -1.44 -2.29 -3.12
N ALA A 37 -1.06 -2.67 -4.35
CA ALA A 37 -1.96 -2.70 -5.48
C ALA A 37 -3.17 -3.59 -5.14
N PRO A 38 -4.40 -3.15 -5.45
CA PRO A 38 -5.57 -4.00 -5.24
C PRO A 38 -5.38 -5.36 -5.95
N ALA A 39 -5.87 -6.44 -5.34
CA ALA A 39 -5.98 -7.72 -6.03
C ALA A 39 -6.73 -7.53 -7.36
N ARG A 40 -6.25 -8.17 -8.43
CA ARG A 40 -6.85 -8.07 -9.78
C ARG A 40 -8.36 -8.27 -9.68
N GLY A 41 -9.13 -7.20 -9.97
CA GLY A 41 -10.60 -7.21 -9.94
C GLY A 41 -11.25 -6.34 -8.86
N GLN A 42 -10.50 -5.79 -7.88
CA GLN A 42 -11.02 -4.75 -6.99
C GLN A 42 -10.35 -3.41 -7.27
N SER A 43 -11.10 -2.34 -7.42
CA SER A 43 -10.58 -0.99 -7.54
C SER A 43 -10.22 -0.41 -6.15
N ALA A 44 -9.33 0.58 -6.12
CA ALA A 44 -9.06 1.35 -4.89
C ALA A 44 -10.35 1.97 -4.31
N TRP A 45 -11.28 2.36 -5.19
CA TRP A 45 -12.62 2.84 -4.81
C TRP A 45 -13.44 1.77 -4.08
N GLN A 46 -13.49 0.53 -4.60
CA GLN A 46 -14.18 -0.60 -3.95
C GLN A 46 -13.61 -0.93 -2.56
N ARG A 47 -12.29 -0.84 -2.36
CA ARG A 47 -11.68 -0.96 -1.01
C ARG A 47 -12.10 0.15 -0.06
N SER A 48 -12.25 1.37 -0.59
CA SER A 48 -12.61 2.55 0.19
C SER A 48 -14.11 2.67 0.47
N GLN A 49 -14.94 1.79 -0.10
CA GLN A 49 -16.36 1.71 0.23
C GLN A 49 -16.52 1.23 1.67
N ARG A 50 -16.56 2.18 2.60
CA ARG A 50 -17.04 1.91 3.96
C ARG A 50 -18.46 1.39 3.86
N GLY A 51 -18.76 0.32 4.60
CA GLY A 51 -20.09 -0.28 4.65
C GLY A 51 -21.15 0.80 4.89
N ILE A 52 -22.27 0.70 4.17
CA ILE A 52 -23.41 1.59 4.36
C ILE A 52 -23.74 1.60 5.85
N ARG A 53 -23.79 2.80 6.45
CA ARG A 53 -24.16 2.92 7.86
C ARG A 53 -25.53 2.27 8.05
N PRO A 54 -25.69 1.36 9.03
CA PRO A 54 -27.00 0.80 9.30
C PRO A 54 -27.98 1.94 9.62
N PRO A 55 -29.25 1.81 9.21
CA PRO A 55 -30.26 2.81 9.53
C PRO A 55 -30.28 3.04 11.04
N VAL A 56 -30.25 4.30 11.45
CA VAL A 56 -30.25 4.66 12.87
C VAL A 56 -31.67 4.43 13.42
N THR A 57 -31.87 3.31 14.12
CA THR A 57 -33.11 3.05 14.83
C THR A 57 -33.21 4.01 16.01
N ALA A 58 -34.22 4.87 16.00
CA ALA A 58 -34.57 5.69 17.13
C ALA A 58 -34.91 4.80 18.34
N GLY A 59 -34.27 5.01 19.49
CA GLY A 59 -34.68 4.34 20.74
C GLY A 59 -36.10 4.76 21.18
N ASN A 60 -36.67 4.01 22.12
CA ASN A 60 -37.95 4.38 22.76
C ASN A 60 -37.81 5.79 23.37
N GLY A 61 -38.51 6.77 22.78
CA GLY A 61 -38.33 8.21 23.05
C GLY A 61 -37.76 9.03 21.88
N ARG A 62 -37.87 8.52 20.64
CA ARG A 62 -37.68 9.15 19.31
C ARG A 62 -37.33 10.65 19.29
N TRP A 63 -36.21 10.93 18.61
CA TRP A 63 -35.76 12.19 18.02
C TRP A 63 -36.66 13.39 18.35
N ARG A 64 -36.31 14.12 19.40
CA ARG A 64 -37.04 15.34 19.79
C ARG A 64 -37.17 16.27 18.58
N GLY A 65 -38.42 16.57 18.27
CA GLY A 65 -38.87 17.03 16.96
C GLY A 65 -38.49 18.46 16.60
N PHE A 66 -38.48 18.72 15.29
CA PHE A 66 -38.83 20.03 14.77
C PHE A 66 -40.35 20.12 14.79
N GLN A 67 -40.90 20.79 15.80
CA GLN A 67 -42.23 21.37 15.70
C GLN A 67 -42.04 22.80 15.19
N GLY A 68 -42.71 23.11 14.08
CA GLY A 68 -42.80 24.46 13.53
C GLY A 68 -43.68 25.36 14.40
#